data_AF-A0A4Y8L0G7-F1
#
_entry.id   AF-A0A4Y8L0G7-F1
#
_cell.length_a   1.000
_cell.length_b   1.000
_cell.length_c   1.000
_cell.angle_alpha   90.00
_cell.angle_beta   90.00
_cell.angle_gamma   90.00
#
_symmetry.space_group_name_H-M   'P 1'
#
loop_
_entity.id
_entity.type
_entity.pdbx_description
1 polymer ?
#
loop_
_entity_poly.entity_id
_entity_poly.type
_entity_poly.pdbx_seq_one_letter_code
_entity_poly.pdbx_strand_id
1 'polypeptide(L)'
;MRSFYFYLLLSIILVSCSSDETPYSYLSRPDAVAETARLKLSVSADNSSFYYLIQAKEMYLIWGDGAKDTEYVLKNKVVIDSIKPTEYIYPKSGDYDVQIKTLGLIKLDLSKIDNAQIEKNKQNSISELTLTNCESITDLRFANQPIASIDLTGCTTLKTLYCGYPDGVQSLTGLDKLENLETIFINGSLGTASANFTASDSLRSISISHSGFTSLNIDGLAAVKTIVLKDNSQLSSDALNILFTALPHAKNTEYTISLSGNKGDDECDKSIAVKKGWTFK
;
A
#
# COMPACT_ATOMS: atom_id res chain seq x y z
N MET A 1 -21.85 50.46 52.08
CA MET A 1 -20.70 50.67 51.18
C MET A 1 -19.82 49.43 51.23
N ARG A 2 -19.85 48.58 50.20
CA ARG A 2 -18.99 47.39 50.05
C ARG A 2 -17.86 47.77 49.10
N SER A 3 -16.62 47.79 49.59
CA SER A 3 -15.43 47.99 48.76
C SER A 3 -15.05 46.67 48.08
N PHE A 4 -15.08 46.67 46.76
CA PHE A 4 -14.61 45.59 45.90
C PHE A 4 -13.08 45.58 45.86
N TYR A 5 -12.46 44.48 46.27
CA TYR A 5 -11.06 44.20 45.97
C TYR A 5 -10.99 43.45 44.63
N PHE A 6 -10.50 44.13 43.60
CA PHE A 6 -10.15 43.52 42.32
C PHE A 6 -8.85 42.72 42.50
N TYR A 7 -8.94 41.39 42.47
CA TYR A 7 -7.77 40.54 42.27
C TYR A 7 -7.44 40.52 40.77
N LEU A 8 -6.40 41.27 40.40
CA LEU A 8 -5.82 41.22 39.07
C LEU A 8 -5.06 39.89 38.94
N LEU A 9 -5.65 38.90 38.26
CA LEU A 9 -4.94 37.69 37.82
C LEU A 9 -3.90 38.11 36.78
N LEU A 10 -2.65 38.23 37.23
CA LEU A 10 -1.51 38.39 36.33
C LEU A 10 -1.25 37.04 35.68
N SER A 11 -1.84 36.81 34.51
CA SER A 11 -1.52 35.67 33.66
C SER A 11 -0.08 35.82 33.17
N ILE A 12 0.83 35.09 33.81
CA ILE A 12 2.20 34.93 33.33
C ILE A 12 2.10 34.08 32.05
N ILE A 13 2.07 34.74 30.90
CA ILE A 13 2.33 34.11 29.62
C ILE A 13 3.83 33.81 29.62
N LEU A 14 4.20 32.59 30.00
CA LEU A 14 5.51 32.06 29.67
C LEU A 14 5.54 31.88 28.15
N VAL A 15 5.95 32.93 27.45
CA VAL A 15 6.48 32.81 26.10
C VAL A 15 7.78 32.02 26.26
N SER A 16 7.71 30.70 26.12
CA SER A 16 8.91 29.91 25.91
C SER A 16 9.41 30.20 24.50
N CYS A 17 10.16 31.29 24.35
CA CYS A 17 11.17 31.36 23.31
C CYS A 17 12.24 30.32 23.64
N SER A 18 12.00 29.05 23.31
CA SER A 18 13.10 28.10 23.14
C SER A 18 13.61 28.31 21.72
N SER A 19 14.65 29.13 21.59
CA SER A 19 15.54 29.14 20.42
C SER A 19 16.46 27.91 20.41
N ASP A 20 15.97 26.78 20.92
CA ASP A 20 16.63 25.49 20.86
C ASP A 20 15.87 24.69 19.80
N GLU A 21 16.40 24.62 18.59
CA GLU A 21 16.05 23.53 17.68
C GLU A 21 16.42 22.23 18.39
N THR A 22 15.46 21.64 19.10
CA THR A 22 15.65 20.34 19.74
C THR A 22 16.04 19.33 18.67
N PRO A 23 17.12 18.54 18.85
CA PRO A 23 17.61 17.61 17.84
C PRO A 23 16.68 16.40 17.62
N TYR A 24 15.52 16.37 18.28
CA TYR A 24 14.56 15.27 18.30
C TYR A 24 13.39 15.55 17.35
N SER A 25 12.97 14.55 16.59
CA SER A 25 11.78 14.61 15.74
C SER A 25 10.54 14.95 16.58
N TYR A 26 9.65 15.79 16.05
CA TYR A 26 8.32 16.03 16.64
C TYR A 26 7.57 14.71 16.94
N LEU A 27 7.77 13.71 16.07
CA LEU A 27 7.14 12.39 16.14
C LEU A 27 7.61 11.51 17.32
N SER A 28 8.72 11.90 17.98
CA SER A 28 9.18 11.24 19.21
C SER A 28 8.24 11.48 20.40
N ARG A 29 7.42 12.55 20.35
CA ARG A 29 6.50 12.87 21.44
C ARG A 29 5.35 11.85 21.49
N PRO A 30 4.94 11.39 22.68
CA PRO A 30 3.83 10.44 22.81
C PRO A 30 2.49 10.96 22.25
N ASP A 31 2.28 12.27 22.31
CA ASP A 31 1.07 12.98 21.88
C ASP A 31 1.16 13.56 20.46
N ALA A 32 2.26 13.29 19.73
CA ALA A 32 2.41 13.75 18.36
C ALA A 32 1.30 13.18 17.47
N VAL A 33 0.57 14.07 16.80
CA VAL A 33 -0.39 13.65 15.78
C VAL A 33 0.41 13.20 14.57
N ALA A 34 0.30 11.92 14.24
CA ALA A 34 1.05 11.27 13.19
C ALA A 34 0.18 10.30 12.41
N GLU A 35 0.51 10.12 11.15
CA GLU A 35 0.10 8.91 10.44
C GLU A 35 0.91 7.75 11.01
N THR A 36 0.32 6.56 11.13
CA THR A 36 1.00 5.40 11.71
C THR A 36 0.79 4.15 10.88
N ALA A 37 1.88 3.45 10.58
CA ALA A 37 1.86 2.06 10.14
C ALA A 37 2.38 1.17 11.29
N ARG A 38 1.60 0.15 11.69
CA ARG A 38 2.01 -0.87 12.66
C ARG A 38 2.13 -2.21 11.98
N LEU A 39 3.25 -2.90 12.20
CA LEU A 39 3.58 -4.19 11.61
C LEU A 39 3.75 -5.23 12.71
N LYS A 40 3.21 -6.43 12.51
CA LYS A 40 3.70 -7.63 13.21
C LYS A 40 4.71 -8.34 12.34
N LEU A 41 5.98 -8.17 12.68
CA LEU A 41 7.12 -8.70 11.94
C LEU A 41 7.67 -9.94 12.64
N SER A 42 7.72 -11.06 11.93
CA SER A 42 8.51 -12.23 12.33
C SER A 42 9.83 -12.25 11.57
N VAL A 43 10.93 -12.50 12.26
CA VAL A 43 12.25 -12.75 11.65
C VAL A 43 12.76 -14.13 12.10
N SER A 44 13.13 -14.97 11.14
CA SER A 44 13.42 -16.39 11.43
C SER A 44 14.86 -16.70 11.83
N ALA A 45 15.77 -15.71 11.79
CA ALA A 45 17.17 -15.90 12.13
C ALA A 45 17.74 -14.70 12.90
N ASP A 46 18.69 -14.98 13.79
CA ASP A 46 19.51 -13.95 14.42
C ASP A 46 20.24 -13.10 13.36
N ASN A 47 20.36 -11.80 13.62
CA ASN A 47 20.96 -10.82 12.71
C ASN A 47 20.24 -10.67 11.35
N SER A 48 18.92 -10.90 11.32
CA SER A 48 18.11 -10.65 10.13
C SER A 48 17.83 -9.16 9.95
N SER A 49 17.91 -8.66 8.71
CA SER A 49 17.63 -7.27 8.39
C SER A 49 16.14 -7.03 8.19
N PHE A 50 15.56 -6.06 8.89
CA PHE A 50 14.46 -5.26 8.36
C PHE A 50 15.02 -4.43 7.22
N TYR A 51 14.49 -4.63 6.00
CA TYR A 51 14.95 -3.90 4.82
C TYR A 51 13.76 -3.67 3.90
N TYR A 52 13.07 -2.55 4.12
CA TYR A 52 11.87 -2.18 3.39
C TYR A 52 11.95 -0.71 2.96
N LEU A 53 11.23 -0.36 1.90
CA LEU A 53 11.25 1.00 1.40
C LEU A 53 10.09 1.80 1.99
N ILE A 54 10.44 2.82 2.76
CA ILE A 54 9.51 3.74 3.41
C ILE A 54 9.85 5.15 2.94
N GLN A 55 8.86 5.87 2.42
CA GLN A 55 9.00 7.27 2.03
C GLN A 55 8.01 8.11 2.80
N ALA A 56 8.52 9.04 3.61
CA ALA A 56 7.73 10.02 4.32
C ALA A 56 8.50 11.35 4.41
N LYS A 57 7.80 12.45 4.72
CA LYS A 57 8.45 13.75 4.98
C LYS A 57 9.28 13.71 6.26
N GLU A 58 8.72 13.10 7.30
CA GLU A 58 9.40 12.82 8.56
C GLU A 58 8.96 11.43 9.03
N MET A 59 9.86 10.69 9.68
CA MET A 59 9.52 9.39 10.27
C MET A 59 10.24 9.16 11.60
N TYR A 60 9.57 8.38 12.45
CA TYR A 60 10.07 7.90 13.73
C TYR A 60 9.69 6.42 13.87
N LEU A 61 10.68 5.56 14.07
CA LEU A 61 10.53 4.12 14.06
C LEU A 61 10.86 3.51 15.41
N ILE A 62 9.94 2.71 15.91
CA ILE A 62 10.08 1.90 17.12
C ILE A 62 10.16 0.45 16.65
N TRP A 63 11.28 -0.22 16.96
CA TRP A 63 11.61 -1.55 16.43
C TRP A 63 10.95 -2.70 17.19
N GLY A 64 10.42 -2.45 18.38
CA GLY A 64 9.74 -3.48 19.19
C GLY A 64 10.67 -4.45 19.92
N ASP A 65 11.99 -4.32 19.77
CA ASP A 65 13.00 -5.15 20.47
C ASP A 65 13.68 -4.40 21.64
N GLY A 66 13.25 -3.17 21.92
CA GLY A 66 13.80 -2.31 22.97
C GLY A 66 15.11 -1.60 22.59
N ALA A 67 15.58 -1.74 21.35
CA ALA A 67 16.69 -0.95 20.86
C ALA A 67 16.33 0.53 20.74
N LYS A 68 17.34 1.35 20.51
CA LYS A 68 17.14 2.78 20.29
C LYS A 68 16.30 3.02 19.04
N ASP A 69 15.22 3.77 19.21
CA ASP A 69 14.36 4.20 18.12
C ASP A 69 15.14 4.98 17.05
N THR A 70 14.66 4.87 15.81
CA THR A 70 15.30 5.52 14.65
C THR A 70 14.48 6.70 14.17
N GLU A 71 15.15 7.84 14.02
CA GLU A 71 14.54 9.09 13.56
C GLU A 71 15.09 9.46 12.19
N TYR A 72 14.21 9.84 11.27
CA TYR A 72 14.61 10.48 10.03
C TYR A 72 13.80 11.76 9.84
N VAL A 73 14.53 12.88 9.74
CA VAL A 73 13.97 14.22 9.49
C VAL A 73 14.58 14.78 8.22
N LEU A 74 13.77 14.98 7.18
CA LEU A 74 14.22 15.63 5.94
C LEU A 74 14.34 17.14 6.17
N LYS A 75 15.58 17.63 6.36
CA LYS A 75 15.85 19.06 6.61
C LYS A 75 15.73 19.95 5.35
N ASN A 76 15.70 19.38 4.13
CA ASN A 76 15.68 20.15 2.87
C ASN A 76 14.52 19.76 1.94
N LYS A 77 13.84 20.76 1.36
CA LYS A 77 12.58 20.72 0.60
C LYS A 77 12.60 19.99 -0.76
N VAL A 78 13.65 19.26 -1.14
CA VAL A 78 13.67 18.53 -2.42
C VAL A 78 13.28 17.08 -2.16
N VAL A 79 11.98 16.81 -2.28
CA VAL A 79 11.36 15.50 -2.12
C VAL A 79 11.52 14.70 -3.42
N ILE A 80 12.70 14.13 -3.74
CA ILE A 80 12.76 13.16 -4.86
C ILE A 80 13.76 11.99 -4.67
N ASP A 81 14.97 12.15 -4.10
CA ASP A 81 16.04 11.13 -4.33
C ASP A 81 16.56 10.32 -3.12
N SER A 82 15.95 10.38 -1.93
CA SER A 82 16.43 9.61 -0.75
C SER A 82 15.66 8.31 -0.48
N ILE A 83 15.36 7.57 -1.56
CA ILE A 83 14.88 6.18 -1.54
C ILE A 83 16.03 5.27 -1.08
N LYS A 84 16.42 5.37 0.19
CA LYS A 84 17.23 4.33 0.84
C LYS A 84 16.28 3.47 1.65
N PRO A 85 16.33 2.14 1.51
CA PRO A 85 15.56 1.26 2.36
C PRO A 85 15.90 1.55 3.82
N THR A 86 14.87 1.56 4.66
CA THR A 86 15.05 1.64 6.09
C THR A 86 15.64 0.30 6.52
N GLU A 87 16.87 0.34 7.03
CA GLU A 87 17.62 -0.85 7.45
C GLU A 87 17.76 -0.89 8.96
N TYR A 88 17.39 -2.02 9.54
CA TYR A 88 17.61 -2.34 10.95
C TYR A 88 17.94 -3.83 11.07
N ILE A 89 18.86 -4.20 11.96
CA ILE A 89 19.26 -5.60 12.14
C ILE A 89 18.73 -6.06 13.49
N TYR A 90 17.81 -7.03 13.46
CA TYR A 90 17.35 -7.67 14.69
C TYR A 90 18.43 -8.65 15.17
N PRO A 91 19.00 -8.45 16.37
CA PRO A 91 20.07 -9.32 16.89
C PRO A 91 19.58 -10.74 17.18
N LYS A 92 18.26 -10.93 17.32
CA LYS A 92 17.63 -12.21 17.62
C LYS A 92 16.49 -12.52 16.67
N SER A 93 16.28 -13.81 16.40
CA SER A 93 15.04 -14.29 15.80
C SER A 93 13.86 -14.05 16.75
N GLY A 94 12.70 -13.69 16.22
CA GLY A 94 11.51 -13.47 17.03
C GLY A 94 10.42 -12.71 16.29
N ASP A 95 9.37 -12.39 17.05
CA ASP A 95 8.26 -11.56 16.61
C ASP A 95 8.38 -10.17 17.24
N TYR A 96 8.15 -9.14 16.43
CA TYR A 96 8.37 -7.74 16.78
C TYR A 96 7.19 -6.88 16.33
N ASP A 97 6.71 -6.06 17.25
CA ASP A 97 5.74 -4.99 16.95
C ASP A 97 6.50 -3.76 16.48
N VAL A 98 6.56 -3.55 15.16
CA VAL A 98 7.23 -2.39 14.56
C VAL A 98 6.20 -1.27 14.41
N GLN A 99 6.51 -0.10 14.96
CA GLN A 99 5.68 1.10 14.77
C GLN A 99 6.45 2.13 13.96
N ILE A 100 5.84 2.57 12.85
CA ILE A 100 6.35 3.62 11.98
C ILE A 100 5.39 4.79 12.13
N LYS A 101 5.84 5.88 12.77
CA LYS A 101 5.11 7.16 12.83
C LYS A 101 5.64 8.06 11.73
N THR A 102 4.76 8.77 11.03
CA THR A 102 5.16 9.64 9.92
C THR A 102 4.37 10.94 9.85
N LEU A 103 4.98 11.94 9.21
CA LEU A 103 4.26 13.05 8.59
C LEU A 103 4.33 12.83 7.08
N GLY A 104 3.17 12.68 6.43
CA GLY A 104 3.07 12.47 4.99
C GLY A 104 3.80 11.21 4.51
N LEU A 105 3.32 10.03 4.91
CA LEU A 105 3.69 8.74 4.34
C LEU A 105 3.25 8.72 2.88
N ILE A 106 4.21 8.74 1.96
CA ILE A 106 3.98 8.75 0.52
C ILE A 106 4.02 7.33 -0.04
N LYS A 107 4.97 6.53 0.43
CA LYS A 107 5.19 5.15 -0.01
C LYS A 107 5.52 4.22 1.15
N LEU A 108 4.88 3.05 1.15
CA LEU A 108 5.22 1.93 2.02
C LEU A 108 5.31 0.66 1.18
N ASP A 109 6.54 0.18 0.96
CA ASP A 109 6.81 -1.02 0.18
C ASP A 109 7.44 -2.11 1.06
N LEU A 110 6.56 -3.02 1.45
CA LEU A 110 6.79 -4.22 2.25
C LEU A 110 6.83 -5.49 1.36
N SER A 111 6.76 -5.32 0.04
CA SER A 111 6.55 -6.42 -0.90
C SER A 111 7.80 -7.25 -1.14
N LYS A 112 7.63 -8.51 -1.58
CA LYS A 112 8.72 -9.42 -1.95
C LYS A 112 8.74 -9.76 -3.45
N ILE A 113 8.34 -8.82 -4.32
CA ILE A 113 8.14 -9.08 -5.76
C ILE A 113 9.17 -8.41 -6.68
N ASP A 114 9.68 -7.22 -6.36
CA ASP A 114 10.61 -6.49 -7.24
C ASP A 114 11.87 -6.00 -6.50
N ASN A 115 12.94 -6.81 -6.45
CA ASN A 115 14.37 -6.39 -6.49
C ASN A 115 15.35 -7.48 -6.07
N ALA A 116 16.64 -7.29 -6.40
CA ALA A 116 17.82 -7.94 -5.81
C ALA A 116 17.90 -7.86 -4.26
N GLN A 117 16.98 -7.14 -3.63
CA GLN A 117 16.85 -6.92 -2.19
C GLN A 117 15.99 -7.98 -1.50
N ILE A 118 15.33 -8.88 -2.26
CA ILE A 118 14.59 -10.03 -1.70
C ILE A 118 15.45 -10.79 -0.71
N GLU A 119 16.75 -10.94 -0.96
CA GLU A 119 17.62 -11.73 -0.07
C GLU A 119 17.77 -11.13 1.35
N LYS A 120 17.66 -9.81 1.52
CA LYS A 120 17.81 -9.18 2.85
C LYS A 120 16.61 -9.41 3.77
N ASN A 121 15.40 -9.46 3.22
CA ASN A 121 14.15 -9.59 3.97
C ASN A 121 13.36 -10.87 3.60
N LYS A 122 13.99 -11.81 2.87
CA LYS A 122 13.38 -13.05 2.35
C LYS A 122 12.67 -13.84 3.44
N GLN A 123 13.36 -13.94 4.57
CA GLN A 123 12.99 -14.70 5.74
C GLN A 123 12.03 -13.95 6.68
N ASN A 124 11.87 -12.64 6.48
CA ASN A 124 10.95 -11.86 7.29
C ASN A 124 9.52 -12.12 6.83
N SER A 125 8.59 -12.15 7.76
CA SER A 125 7.17 -12.32 7.49
C SER A 125 6.39 -11.24 8.21
N ILE A 126 5.47 -10.58 7.50
CA ILE A 126 4.58 -9.58 8.09
C ILE A 126 3.16 -10.15 8.08
N SER A 127 2.62 -10.47 9.25
CA SER A 127 1.30 -11.10 9.38
C SER A 127 0.17 -10.08 9.59
N GLU A 128 0.51 -8.87 10.04
CA GLU A 128 -0.45 -7.79 10.27
C GLU A 128 0.15 -6.45 9.83
N LEU A 129 -0.68 -5.64 9.18
CA LEU A 129 -0.41 -4.25 8.84
C LEU A 129 -1.64 -3.42 9.21
N THR A 130 -1.49 -2.49 10.14
CA THR A 130 -2.53 -1.50 10.47
C THR A 130 -2.06 -0.12 10.02
N LEU A 131 -2.87 0.55 9.20
CA LEU A 131 -2.67 1.94 8.79
C LEU A 131 -3.64 2.83 9.56
N THR A 132 -3.16 3.93 10.12
CA THR A 132 -3.98 4.89 10.87
C THR A 132 -3.67 6.30 10.39
N ASN A 133 -4.70 7.01 9.91
CA ASN A 133 -4.61 8.37 9.35
C ASN A 133 -3.63 8.51 8.18
N CYS A 134 -3.28 7.41 7.48
CA CYS A 134 -2.36 7.41 6.34
C CYS A 134 -3.02 7.94 5.05
N GLU A 135 -3.63 9.12 5.09
CA GLU A 135 -4.36 9.71 3.97
C GLU A 135 -3.44 10.18 2.84
N SER A 136 -2.14 10.39 3.12
CA SER A 136 -1.14 10.87 2.16
C SER A 136 -0.54 9.77 1.28
N ILE A 137 -0.86 8.49 1.53
CA ILE A 137 -0.19 7.35 0.88
C ILE A 137 -0.60 7.20 -0.59
N THR A 138 0.38 7.19 -1.48
CA THR A 138 0.17 7.08 -2.93
C THR A 138 0.67 5.76 -3.53
N ASP A 139 1.61 5.08 -2.87
CA ASP A 139 2.15 3.78 -3.29
C ASP A 139 2.22 2.83 -2.08
N LEU A 140 1.36 1.81 -2.06
CA LEU A 140 1.28 0.81 -1.01
C LEU A 140 1.53 -0.58 -1.60
N ARG A 141 2.56 -1.26 -1.10
CA ARG A 141 2.95 -2.58 -1.58
C ARG A 141 3.20 -3.52 -0.41
N PHE A 142 2.55 -4.67 -0.44
CA PHE A 142 2.71 -5.73 0.56
C PHE A 142 2.49 -7.13 -0.04
N ALA A 143 2.60 -7.27 -1.35
CA ALA A 143 2.52 -8.56 -2.01
C ALA A 143 3.56 -9.55 -1.48
N ASN A 144 3.18 -10.83 -1.43
CA ASN A 144 3.95 -11.93 -0.85
C ASN A 144 4.24 -11.77 0.66
N GLN A 145 3.31 -11.15 1.39
CA GLN A 145 3.27 -11.14 2.85
C GLN A 145 1.97 -11.79 3.34
N PRO A 146 2.00 -12.62 4.40
CA PRO A 146 0.81 -13.29 4.94
C PRO A 146 -0.08 -12.35 5.77
N ILE A 147 -0.31 -11.13 5.30
CA ILE A 147 -1.20 -10.16 5.94
C ILE A 147 -2.64 -10.65 5.76
N ALA A 148 -3.30 -11.05 6.85
CA ALA A 148 -4.63 -11.64 6.78
C ALA A 148 -5.71 -10.63 6.34
N SER A 149 -5.64 -9.40 6.85
CA SER A 149 -6.58 -8.34 6.51
C SER A 149 -5.91 -6.96 6.56
N ILE A 150 -6.46 -6.03 5.77
CA ILE A 150 -6.09 -4.62 5.79
C ILE A 150 -7.29 -3.76 5.41
N ASP A 151 -7.42 -2.64 6.11
CA ASP A 151 -8.41 -1.61 5.83
C ASP A 151 -7.75 -0.48 5.01
N LEU A 152 -8.25 -0.26 3.80
CA LEU A 152 -7.79 0.75 2.86
C LEU A 152 -8.75 1.95 2.77
N THR A 153 -9.81 2.00 3.59
CA THR A 153 -10.84 3.05 3.50
C THR A 153 -10.29 4.47 3.63
N GLY A 154 -9.25 4.66 4.46
CA GLY A 154 -8.56 5.94 4.63
C GLY A 154 -7.48 6.25 3.58
N CYS A 155 -7.16 5.32 2.67
CA CYS A 155 -6.09 5.48 1.68
C CYS A 155 -6.59 6.12 0.38
N THR A 156 -7.37 7.19 0.46
CA THR A 156 -8.10 7.76 -0.70
C THR A 156 -7.20 8.40 -1.77
N THR A 157 -5.95 8.74 -1.44
CA THR A 157 -4.96 9.26 -2.40
C THR A 157 -4.14 8.16 -3.08
N LEU A 158 -4.41 6.88 -2.78
CA LEU A 158 -3.64 5.74 -3.27
C LEU A 158 -3.73 5.61 -4.79
N LYS A 159 -2.57 5.59 -5.45
CA LYS A 159 -2.43 5.46 -6.91
C LYS A 159 -1.92 4.09 -7.33
N THR A 160 -1.12 3.46 -6.49
CA THR A 160 -0.50 2.16 -6.76
C THR A 160 -0.76 1.21 -5.58
N LEU A 161 -1.36 0.06 -5.87
CA LEU A 161 -1.59 -1.01 -4.90
C LEU A 161 -1.02 -2.33 -5.40
N TYR A 162 -0.05 -2.88 -4.67
CA TYR A 162 0.54 -4.19 -4.95
C TYR A 162 0.29 -5.11 -3.75
N CYS A 163 -0.59 -6.09 -3.91
CA CYS A 163 -1.03 -6.97 -2.83
C CYS A 163 -1.17 -8.43 -3.29
N GLY A 164 -1.68 -9.28 -2.41
CA GLY A 164 -1.85 -10.71 -2.63
C GLY A 164 -0.78 -11.55 -1.94
N TYR A 165 -1.20 -12.72 -1.49
CA TYR A 165 -0.32 -13.75 -0.95
C TYR A 165 -0.67 -15.10 -1.61
N PRO A 166 0.22 -15.71 -2.39
CA PRO A 166 -0.08 -16.95 -3.11
C PRO A 166 -0.45 -18.13 -2.21
N ASP A 167 0.09 -18.19 -0.99
CA ASP A 167 -0.14 -19.31 -0.08
C ASP A 167 -1.29 -19.06 0.92
N GLY A 168 -2.10 -18.02 0.70
CA GLY A 168 -3.20 -17.69 1.62
C GLY A 168 -4.27 -16.80 1.00
N VAL A 169 -5.21 -16.38 1.85
CA VAL A 169 -6.33 -15.53 1.48
C VAL A 169 -6.25 -14.22 2.27
N GLN A 170 -6.28 -13.09 1.57
CA GLN A 170 -6.29 -11.77 2.20
C GLN A 170 -7.66 -11.10 2.12
N SER A 171 -8.07 -10.40 3.17
CA SER A 171 -9.28 -9.56 3.14
C SER A 171 -8.91 -8.09 3.02
N LEU A 172 -9.34 -7.44 1.93
CA LEU A 172 -9.15 -6.00 1.73
C LEU A 172 -10.49 -5.29 1.91
N THR A 173 -10.56 -4.34 2.83
CA THR A 173 -11.73 -3.44 2.97
C THR A 173 -11.41 -2.09 2.34
N GLY A 174 -12.39 -1.44 1.70
CA GLY A 174 -12.22 -0.11 1.12
C GLY A 174 -11.60 -0.06 -0.28
N LEU A 175 -11.44 -1.19 -0.96
CA LEU A 175 -10.98 -1.23 -2.36
C LEU A 175 -11.88 -0.38 -3.29
N ASP A 176 -13.19 -0.35 -2.99
CA ASP A 176 -14.21 0.45 -3.67
C ASP A 176 -14.15 1.96 -3.34
N LYS A 177 -13.22 2.38 -2.46
CA LYS A 177 -12.99 3.80 -2.09
C LYS A 177 -11.76 4.40 -2.76
N LEU A 178 -11.01 3.61 -3.53
CA LEU A 178 -9.75 4.04 -4.14
C LEU A 178 -9.99 4.74 -5.48
N GLU A 179 -10.55 5.94 -5.43
CA GLU A 179 -10.93 6.72 -6.62
C GLU A 179 -9.73 7.14 -7.49
N ASN A 180 -8.56 7.29 -6.85
CA ASN A 180 -7.32 7.73 -7.50
C ASN A 180 -6.43 6.57 -7.99
N LEU A 181 -6.88 5.31 -7.89
CA LEU A 181 -6.05 4.16 -8.22
C LEU A 181 -5.72 4.15 -9.73
N GLU A 182 -4.43 4.14 -10.05
CA GLU A 182 -3.91 4.12 -11.42
C GLU A 182 -3.37 2.74 -11.81
N THR A 183 -2.83 2.00 -10.84
CA THR A 183 -2.25 0.66 -11.05
C THR A 183 -2.62 -0.27 -9.90
N ILE A 184 -3.11 -1.47 -10.26
CA ILE A 184 -3.32 -2.56 -9.32
C ILE A 184 -2.59 -3.83 -9.74
N PHE A 185 -1.87 -4.42 -8.79
CA PHE A 185 -1.26 -5.74 -8.91
C PHE A 185 -1.77 -6.61 -7.76
N ILE A 186 -2.36 -7.76 -8.09
CA ILE A 186 -2.81 -8.78 -7.14
C ILE A 186 -2.12 -10.10 -7.51
N ASN A 187 -1.40 -10.69 -6.56
CA ASN A 187 -0.82 -12.04 -6.71
C ASN A 187 -1.23 -12.94 -5.54
N GLY A 188 -2.32 -13.68 -5.71
CA GLY A 188 -2.92 -14.51 -4.67
C GLY A 188 -4.41 -14.27 -4.52
N SER A 189 -5.03 -15.02 -3.61
CA SER A 189 -6.48 -14.98 -3.43
C SER A 189 -6.90 -13.90 -2.44
N LEU A 190 -8.01 -13.22 -2.75
CA LEU A 190 -8.70 -12.36 -1.81
C LEU A 190 -9.94 -13.06 -1.26
N GLY A 191 -10.44 -12.61 -0.12
CA GLY A 191 -11.66 -13.13 0.53
C GLY A 191 -12.96 -12.84 -0.25
N THR A 192 -12.87 -12.18 -1.40
CA THR A 192 -14.00 -11.91 -2.30
C THR A 192 -13.88 -12.73 -3.58
N ALA A 193 -15.02 -13.23 -4.07
CA ALA A 193 -15.08 -13.94 -5.36
C ALA A 193 -15.09 -12.99 -6.56
N SER A 194 -15.32 -11.69 -6.35
CA SER A 194 -15.29 -10.68 -7.40
C SER A 194 -14.47 -9.47 -6.99
N ALA A 195 -13.90 -8.80 -7.98
CA ALA A 195 -13.28 -7.50 -7.83
C ALA A 195 -14.09 -6.44 -8.59
N ASN A 196 -14.38 -5.32 -7.95
CA ASN A 196 -15.06 -4.19 -8.56
C ASN A 196 -14.17 -2.94 -8.49
N PHE A 197 -13.80 -2.42 -9.65
CA PHE A 197 -12.92 -1.26 -9.78
C PHE A 197 -13.62 -0.02 -10.33
N THR A 198 -14.96 -0.01 -10.42
CA THR A 198 -15.73 1.08 -11.05
C THR A 198 -15.59 2.44 -10.33
N ALA A 199 -15.03 2.47 -9.12
CA ALA A 199 -14.71 3.73 -8.43
C ALA A 199 -13.41 4.38 -8.95
N SER A 200 -12.52 3.60 -9.58
CA SER A 200 -11.15 4.01 -9.94
C SER A 200 -11.07 4.52 -11.38
N ASP A 201 -11.67 5.68 -11.68
CA ASP A 201 -11.70 6.25 -13.05
C ASP A 201 -10.32 6.45 -13.69
N SER A 202 -9.28 6.58 -12.87
CA SER A 202 -7.88 6.75 -13.30
C SER A 202 -7.14 5.42 -13.55
N LEU A 203 -7.79 4.27 -13.38
CA LEU A 203 -7.15 2.95 -13.45
C LEU A 203 -6.69 2.67 -14.88
N ARG A 204 -5.39 2.44 -15.04
CA ARG A 204 -4.73 2.22 -16.34
C ARG A 204 -4.21 0.81 -16.50
N SER A 205 -3.73 0.21 -15.41
CA SER A 205 -3.04 -1.07 -15.43
C SER A 205 -3.61 -2.01 -14.36
N ILE A 206 -4.04 -3.18 -14.80
CA ILE A 206 -4.59 -4.24 -13.96
C ILE A 206 -3.76 -5.49 -14.20
N SER A 207 -3.14 -6.03 -13.15
CA SER A 207 -2.44 -7.30 -13.18
C SER A 207 -2.95 -8.18 -12.05
N ILE A 208 -3.55 -9.31 -12.40
CA ILE A 208 -4.19 -10.21 -11.43
C ILE A 208 -3.71 -11.64 -11.71
N SER A 209 -3.14 -12.23 -10.67
CA SER A 209 -2.45 -13.51 -10.73
C SER A 209 -2.89 -14.40 -9.59
N HIS A 210 -3.08 -15.69 -9.84
CA HIS A 210 -3.40 -16.67 -8.78
C HIS A 210 -4.60 -16.24 -7.91
N SER A 211 -5.55 -15.51 -8.49
CA SER A 211 -6.71 -15.03 -7.75
C SER A 211 -7.82 -16.10 -7.72
N GLY A 212 -8.66 -16.01 -6.70
CA GLY A 212 -9.91 -16.76 -6.59
C GLY A 212 -11.09 -16.09 -7.30
N PHE A 213 -10.86 -15.09 -8.15
CA PHE A 213 -11.95 -14.32 -8.75
C PHE A 213 -12.69 -15.09 -9.83
N THR A 214 -14.02 -15.03 -9.76
CA THR A 214 -14.94 -15.49 -10.80
C THR A 214 -15.38 -14.35 -11.73
N SER A 215 -15.20 -13.09 -11.33
CA SER A 215 -15.53 -11.93 -12.16
C SER A 215 -14.70 -10.69 -11.81
N LEU A 216 -14.51 -9.83 -12.81
CA LEU A 216 -13.81 -8.55 -12.71
C LEU A 216 -14.68 -7.47 -13.34
N ASN A 217 -15.09 -6.47 -12.55
CA ASN A 217 -15.89 -5.35 -13.03
C ASN A 217 -15.02 -4.11 -13.24
N ILE A 218 -14.95 -3.65 -14.49
CA ILE A 218 -14.24 -2.45 -14.94
C ILE A 218 -15.15 -1.54 -15.77
N ASP A 219 -16.47 -1.69 -15.62
CA ASP A 219 -17.43 -0.93 -16.43
C ASP A 219 -17.23 0.58 -16.28
N GLY A 220 -17.36 1.32 -17.37
CA GLY A 220 -17.12 2.76 -17.42
C GLY A 220 -15.66 3.22 -17.33
N LEU A 221 -14.68 2.34 -17.07
CA LEU A 221 -13.29 2.74 -16.88
C LEU A 221 -12.58 3.06 -18.22
N ALA A 222 -12.66 4.32 -18.65
CA ALA A 222 -12.12 4.78 -19.93
C ALA A 222 -10.58 4.85 -19.99
N ALA A 223 -9.89 4.81 -18.84
CA ALA A 223 -8.44 4.94 -18.76
C ALA A 223 -7.68 3.60 -18.85
N VAL A 224 -8.38 2.46 -18.77
CA VAL A 224 -7.76 1.13 -18.74
C VAL A 224 -7.07 0.85 -20.08
N LYS A 225 -5.77 0.52 -20.01
CA LYS A 225 -4.91 0.25 -21.16
C LYS A 225 -4.24 -1.11 -21.10
N THR A 226 -3.95 -1.64 -19.91
CA THR A 226 -3.22 -2.90 -19.78
C THR A 226 -3.93 -3.82 -18.81
N ILE A 227 -4.23 -5.02 -19.27
CA ILE A 227 -4.81 -6.09 -18.46
C ILE A 227 -3.92 -7.32 -18.59
N VAL A 228 -3.42 -7.82 -17.47
CA VAL A 228 -2.65 -9.07 -17.40
C VAL A 228 -3.38 -9.99 -16.43
N LEU A 229 -3.87 -11.12 -16.92
CA LEU A 229 -4.54 -12.13 -16.11
C LEU A 229 -3.79 -13.44 -16.26
N LYS A 230 -3.19 -13.90 -15.16
CA LYS A 230 -2.45 -15.17 -15.15
C LYS A 230 -2.91 -16.11 -14.05
N ASP A 231 -2.96 -17.40 -14.35
CA ASP A 231 -3.17 -18.46 -13.37
C ASP A 231 -4.44 -18.27 -12.50
N ASN A 232 -5.49 -17.66 -13.06
CA ASN A 232 -6.76 -17.45 -12.36
C ASN A 232 -7.69 -18.65 -12.61
N SER A 233 -7.57 -19.66 -11.74
CA SER A 233 -8.25 -20.95 -11.88
C SER A 233 -9.78 -20.91 -11.83
N GLN A 234 -10.38 -19.79 -11.40
CA GLN A 234 -11.83 -19.61 -11.30
C GLN A 234 -12.43 -18.66 -12.34
N LEU A 235 -11.59 -17.98 -13.12
CA LEU A 235 -12.03 -16.98 -14.08
C LEU A 235 -12.46 -17.67 -15.40
N SER A 236 -13.76 -17.89 -15.56
CA SER A 236 -14.34 -18.59 -16.71
C SER A 236 -14.32 -17.78 -18.01
N SER A 237 -14.60 -18.45 -19.13
CA SER A 237 -14.73 -17.82 -20.44
C SER A 237 -15.86 -16.79 -20.48
N ASP A 238 -17.00 -17.06 -19.84
CA ASP A 238 -18.10 -16.10 -19.67
C ASP A 238 -17.65 -14.83 -18.94
N ALA A 239 -16.88 -14.98 -17.85
CA ALA A 239 -16.38 -13.85 -17.10
C ALA A 239 -15.38 -13.01 -17.91
N LEU A 240 -14.51 -13.67 -18.67
CA LEU A 240 -13.60 -13.01 -19.61
C LEU A 240 -14.37 -12.28 -20.72
N ASN A 241 -15.44 -12.86 -21.25
CA ASN A 241 -16.27 -12.24 -22.30
C ASN A 241 -17.00 -10.99 -21.77
N ILE A 242 -17.48 -11.04 -20.52
CA ILE A 242 -18.04 -9.88 -19.82
C ILE A 242 -16.99 -8.78 -19.67
N LEU A 243 -15.79 -9.14 -19.20
CA LEU A 243 -14.65 -8.23 -19.09
C LEU A 243 -14.33 -7.57 -20.44
N PHE A 244 -14.23 -8.35 -21.52
CA PHE A 244 -13.95 -7.83 -22.86
C PHE A 244 -15.02 -6.86 -23.36
N THR A 245 -16.28 -7.10 -23.00
CA THR A 245 -17.39 -6.22 -23.35
C THR A 245 -17.28 -4.87 -22.64
N ALA A 246 -16.83 -4.87 -21.38
CA ALA A 246 -16.62 -3.67 -20.57
C ALA A 246 -15.40 -2.82 -20.99
N LEU A 247 -14.49 -3.36 -21.82
CA LEU A 247 -13.30 -2.61 -22.24
C LEU A 247 -13.66 -1.31 -22.99
N PRO A 248 -12.89 -0.22 -22.79
CA PRO A 248 -13.00 0.96 -23.63
C PRO A 248 -12.52 0.66 -25.06
N HIS A 249 -12.90 1.52 -26.01
CA HIS A 249 -12.31 1.47 -27.36
C HIS A 249 -10.86 1.95 -27.30
N ALA A 250 -9.95 1.12 -27.81
CA ALA A 250 -8.53 1.41 -27.91
C ALA A 250 -8.28 2.59 -28.85
N LYS A 251 -7.34 3.45 -28.46
CA LYS A 251 -6.94 4.64 -29.25
C LYS A 251 -5.64 4.44 -30.02
N ASN A 252 -4.86 3.42 -29.65
CA ASN A 252 -3.54 3.10 -30.21
C ASN A 252 -3.16 1.66 -29.80
N THR A 253 -1.93 1.24 -30.08
CA THR A 253 -1.42 -0.10 -29.77
C THR A 253 -1.00 -0.31 -28.31
N GLU A 254 -1.15 0.69 -27.44
CA GLU A 254 -0.85 0.55 -26.01
C GLU A 254 -1.91 -0.28 -25.26
N TYR A 255 -3.07 -0.50 -25.88
CA TYR A 255 -4.19 -1.24 -25.30
C TYR A 255 -3.98 -2.75 -25.45
N THR A 256 -3.57 -3.41 -24.36
CA THR A 256 -3.06 -4.77 -24.39
C THR A 256 -3.70 -5.68 -23.35
N ILE A 257 -3.97 -6.92 -23.74
CA ILE A 257 -4.43 -7.99 -22.86
C ILE A 257 -3.46 -9.16 -22.94
N SER A 258 -2.98 -9.65 -21.80
CA SER A 258 -2.26 -10.93 -21.72
C SER A 258 -3.03 -11.90 -20.86
N LEU A 259 -3.26 -13.11 -21.40
CA LEU A 259 -3.98 -14.20 -20.75
C LEU A 259 -3.11 -15.45 -20.76
N SER A 260 -2.97 -16.10 -19.59
CA SER A 260 -2.29 -17.39 -19.50
C SER A 260 -2.73 -18.15 -18.24
N GLY A 261 -3.09 -19.42 -18.35
CA GLY A 261 -3.43 -20.25 -17.18
C GLY A 261 -4.75 -19.86 -16.50
N ASN A 262 -5.61 -19.05 -17.13
CA ASN A 262 -6.95 -18.81 -16.60
C ASN A 262 -7.92 -19.90 -17.08
N LYS A 263 -8.94 -20.21 -16.28
CA LYS A 263 -9.92 -21.26 -16.62
C LYS A 263 -10.62 -21.04 -17.97
N GLY A 264 -10.87 -19.78 -18.34
CA GLY A 264 -11.58 -19.42 -19.56
C GLY A 264 -10.71 -19.17 -20.80
N ASP A 265 -9.39 -19.32 -20.73
CA ASP A 265 -8.47 -18.84 -21.78
C ASP A 265 -8.74 -19.42 -23.17
N ASP A 266 -9.00 -20.74 -23.22
CA ASP A 266 -9.20 -21.48 -24.47
C ASP A 266 -10.60 -21.29 -25.08
N GLU A 267 -11.58 -20.90 -24.27
CA GLU A 267 -12.99 -20.82 -24.65
C GLU A 267 -13.51 -19.38 -24.80
N CYS A 268 -12.76 -18.38 -24.35
CA CYS A 268 -13.17 -16.98 -24.43
C CYS A 268 -13.20 -16.44 -25.88
N ASP A 269 -14.16 -15.56 -26.18
CA ASP A 269 -14.27 -14.88 -27.47
C ASP A 269 -13.39 -13.62 -27.49
N LYS A 270 -12.12 -13.82 -27.85
CA LYS A 270 -11.14 -12.75 -28.01
C LYS A 270 -11.55 -11.71 -29.07
N SER A 271 -12.48 -12.04 -29.98
CA SER A 271 -12.95 -11.10 -31.01
C SER A 271 -13.67 -9.89 -30.42
N ILE A 272 -14.27 -10.02 -29.23
CA ILE A 272 -14.93 -8.91 -28.52
C ILE A 272 -13.94 -7.79 -28.23
N ALA A 273 -12.79 -8.13 -27.65
CA ALA A 273 -11.72 -7.18 -27.35
C ALA A 273 -11.02 -6.67 -28.62
N VAL A 274 -10.76 -7.55 -29.59
CA VAL A 274 -10.13 -7.18 -30.87
C VAL A 274 -10.97 -6.18 -31.66
N LYS A 275 -12.30 -6.31 -31.69
CA LYS A 275 -13.21 -5.33 -32.32
C LYS A 275 -13.17 -3.96 -31.66
N LYS A 276 -12.80 -3.89 -30.38
CA LYS A 276 -12.53 -2.64 -29.65
C LYS A 276 -11.10 -2.13 -29.86
N GLY A 277 -10.27 -2.81 -30.66
CA GLY A 277 -8.90 -2.42 -30.99
C GLY A 277 -7.83 -2.89 -30.00
N TRP A 278 -8.18 -3.79 -29.07
CA TRP A 278 -7.21 -4.35 -28.12
C TRP A 278 -6.32 -5.41 -28.76
N THR A 279 -5.05 -5.42 -28.34
CA THR A 279 -4.05 -6.39 -28.81
C THR A 279 -3.79 -7.45 -27.75
N PHE A 280 -3.88 -8.73 -28.11
CA PHE A 280 -3.46 -9.82 -27.23
C PHE A 280 -1.95 -10.05 -27.33
N LYS A 281 -1.28 -10.18 -26.17
CA LYS A 281 0.17 -10.43 -26.05
C LYS A 281 0.43 -11.73 -25.31
#